data_AF-A0A920HCK5-F1
#
_entry.id   AF-A0A920HCK5-F1
#
_cell.length_a   1.000
_cell.length_b   1.000
_cell.length_c   1.000
_cell.angle_alpha   90.00
_cell.angle_beta   90.00
_cell.angle_gamma   90.00
#
_symmetry.space_group_name_H-M   'P 1'
#
loop_
_entity.id
_entity.type
_entity.pdbx_description
1 polymer ?
#
loop_
_entity_poly.entity_id
_entity_poly.type
_entity_poly.pdbx_seq_one_letter_code
_entity_poly.pdbx_strand_id
1 'polypeptide(L)'
;MEGRHCFEHLTVEENLLTGSYTRSVSRGDIARDLDLVYTYFPRLKERRKSQAGYTSGGEQQMCAIGRALMSRPETVLLDEPSMGLAPQLVEEIFGIVKALNKKRRCLFPAG
;
A
#
# COMPACT_ATOMS: atom_id res chain seq x y z
N MET A 1 20.58 8.22 2.03
CA MET A 1 20.02 6.88 2.28
C MET A 1 18.62 7.10 2.83
N GLU A 2 17.72 7.61 1.97
CA GLU A 2 16.38 8.07 2.38
C GLU A 2 15.39 6.92 2.31
N GLY A 3 14.61 6.75 3.39
CA GLY A 3 13.34 6.05 3.40
C GLY A 3 13.40 4.52 3.25
N ARG A 4 13.55 3.80 4.37
CA ARG A 4 13.19 2.37 4.43
C ARG A 4 11.67 2.24 4.32
N HIS A 5 11.11 2.31 3.11
CA HIS A 5 9.67 2.29 2.85
C HIS A 5 9.05 0.88 2.98
N CYS A 6 9.86 -0.17 3.11
CA CYS A 6 9.39 -1.53 3.38
C CYS A 6 10.33 -2.29 4.32
N PHE A 7 9.82 -3.33 4.97
CA PHE A 7 10.63 -4.26 5.75
C PHE A 7 11.32 -5.22 4.78
N GLU A 8 12.57 -4.91 4.42
CA GLU A 8 13.31 -5.59 3.33
C GLU A 8 13.43 -7.11 3.51
N HIS A 9 13.53 -7.57 4.75
CA HIS A 9 13.69 -8.99 5.11
C HIS A 9 12.38 -9.78 5.05
N LEU A 10 11.24 -9.09 5.10
CA LEU A 10 9.92 -9.70 4.97
C LEU A 10 9.53 -9.83 3.50
N THR A 11 8.70 -10.82 3.20
CA THR A 11 8.03 -10.91 1.90
C THR A 11 7.08 -9.73 1.69
N VAL A 12 6.66 -9.52 0.45
CA VAL A 12 5.63 -8.51 0.12
C VAL A 12 4.35 -8.76 0.92
N GLU A 13 3.85 -9.99 0.99
CA GLU A 13 2.63 -10.30 1.75
C GLU A 13 2.80 -10.07 3.26
N GLU A 14 3.92 -10.51 3.85
CA GLU A 14 4.22 -10.25 5.26
C GLU A 14 4.29 -8.75 5.56
N ASN A 15 4.90 -7.96 4.67
CA ASN A 15 4.89 -6.50 4.76
C ASN A 15 3.45 -5.96 4.80
N LEU A 16 2.57 -6.39 3.89
CA LEU A 16 1.17 -5.96 3.89
C LEU A 16 0.48 -6.32 5.20
N LEU A 17 0.66 -7.56 5.65
CA LEU A 17 0.05 -8.08 6.87
C LEU A 17 0.44 -7.26 8.11
N THR A 18 1.67 -6.73 8.19
CA THR A 18 2.08 -5.86 9.32
C THR A 18 1.14 -4.66 9.53
N GLY A 19 0.50 -4.17 8.47
CA GLY A 19 -0.46 -3.05 8.54
C GLY A 19 -1.81 -3.40 9.18
N SER A 20 -2.13 -4.69 9.33
CA SER A 20 -3.37 -5.17 9.94
C SER A 20 -3.29 -5.37 11.46
N TYR A 21 -2.08 -5.38 12.03
CA TYR A 21 -1.83 -5.69 13.45
C TYR A 21 -2.33 -4.63 14.42
N THR A 22 -2.63 -3.42 13.96
CA THR A 22 -3.14 -2.33 14.81
C THR A 22 -4.59 -2.55 15.25
N ARG A 23 -5.18 -3.71 14.94
CA ARG A 23 -6.62 -3.97 15.07
C ARG A 23 -6.91 -5.39 15.54
N SER A 24 -7.94 -5.54 16.36
CA SER A 24 -8.55 -6.84 16.63
C SER A 24 -9.44 -7.24 15.44
N VAL A 25 -8.83 -7.76 14.37
CA VAL A 25 -9.52 -8.15 13.12
C VAL A 25 -9.63 -9.66 12.97
N SER A 26 -10.75 -10.11 12.39
CA SER A 26 -10.92 -11.52 12.05
C SER A 26 -10.00 -11.91 10.88
N ARG A 27 -9.64 -13.20 10.78
CA ARG A 27 -8.90 -13.72 9.60
C ARG A 27 -9.64 -13.42 8.28
N GLY A 28 -10.96 -13.43 8.28
CA GLY A 28 -11.78 -13.11 7.11
C GLY A 28 -11.69 -11.64 6.70
N ASP A 29 -11.51 -10.72 7.65
CA ASP A 29 -11.27 -9.30 7.34
C ASP A 29 -9.91 -9.09 6.69
N ILE A 30 -8.87 -9.73 7.21
CA ILE A 30 -7.51 -9.65 6.67
C ILE A 30 -7.48 -10.15 5.23
N ALA A 31 -8.12 -11.29 4.95
CA ALA A 31 -8.18 -11.85 3.60
C ALA A 31 -8.89 -10.90 2.61
N ARG A 32 -10.00 -10.27 3.03
CA ARG A 32 -10.70 -9.29 2.21
C ARG A 32 -9.86 -8.03 1.93
N ASP A 33 -9.13 -7.55 2.93
CA ASP A 33 -8.28 -6.38 2.78
C ASP A 33 -7.07 -6.67 1.88
N LEU A 34 -6.46 -7.86 2.00
CA LEU A 34 -5.41 -8.32 1.09
C LEU A 34 -5.89 -8.39 -0.35
N ASP A 35 -7.07 -8.98 -0.59
CA ASP A 35 -7.62 -9.08 -1.95
C ASP A 35 -7.91 -7.70 -2.56
N LEU A 36 -8.36 -6.75 -1.74
CA LEU A 36 -8.53 -5.35 -2.14
C LEU A 36 -7.18 -4.72 -2.53
N VAL A 37 -6.14 -4.89 -1.70
CA VAL A 37 -4.79 -4.40 -2.00
C VAL A 37 -4.25 -5.00 -3.29
N TYR A 38 -4.45 -6.30 -3.52
CA TYR A 38 -4.03 -6.97 -4.75
C TYR A 38 -4.83 -6.56 -5.98
N THR A 39 -6.09 -6.15 -5.80
CA THR A 39 -6.89 -5.56 -6.89
C THR A 39 -6.31 -4.23 -7.33
N TYR A 40 -5.84 -3.41 -6.37
CA TYR A 40 -5.22 -2.12 -6.66
C TYR A 40 -3.78 -2.23 -7.16
N PHE A 41 -3.01 -3.19 -6.64
CA PHE A 41 -1.63 -3.41 -7.03
C PHE A 41 -1.43 -4.88 -7.48
N PRO A 42 -1.86 -5.24 -8.71
CA PRO A 42 -1.72 -6.60 -9.23
C PRO A 42 -0.27 -7.11 -9.17
N ARG A 43 0.69 -6.20 -9.34
CA ARG A 43 2.12 -6.51 -9.26
C ARG A 43 2.54 -7.06 -7.89
N LEU A 44 1.94 -6.58 -6.80
CA LEU A 44 2.20 -7.11 -5.46
C LEU A 44 1.66 -8.54 -5.30
N LYS A 45 0.58 -8.90 -6.00
CA LYS A 45 0.03 -10.27 -6.00
C LYS A 45 0.99 -11.24 -6.67
N GLU A 46 1.53 -10.85 -7.83
CA GLU A 46 2.55 -11.63 -8.55
C GLU A 46 3.81 -11.85 -7.71
N ARG A 47 4.21 -10.81 -6.97
CA ARG A 47 5.43 -10.81 -6.13
C ARG A 47 5.19 -11.14 -4.67
N ARG A 48 4.01 -11.63 -4.29
CA ARG A 48 3.61 -11.76 -2.86
C ARG A 48 4.59 -12.56 -1.99
N LYS A 49 5.27 -13.56 -2.59
CA LYS A 49 6.26 -14.43 -1.93
C LYS A 49 7.71 -13.94 -2.04
N SER A 50 7.97 -12.91 -2.84
CA SER A 50 9.31 -12.33 -2.99
C SER A 50 9.65 -11.49 -1.76
N GLN A 51 10.92 -11.52 -1.32
CA GLN A 51 11.39 -10.59 -0.29
C GLN A 51 11.35 -9.16 -0.81
N ALA A 52 10.81 -8.24 0.01
CA ALA A 52 10.58 -6.87 -0.42
C ALA A 52 11.88 -6.15 -0.81
N GLY A 53 13.00 -6.47 -0.16
CA GLY A 53 14.32 -5.92 -0.49
C GLY A 53 14.83 -6.24 -1.89
N TYR A 54 14.29 -7.28 -2.55
CA TYR A 54 14.65 -7.63 -3.94
C TYR A 54 13.66 -7.11 -4.99
N THR A 55 12.65 -6.34 -4.58
CA THR A 55 11.70 -5.70 -5.50
C THR A 55 12.21 -4.34 -5.94
N SER A 56 11.75 -3.85 -7.09
CA SER A 56 12.09 -2.51 -7.58
C SER A 56 11.62 -1.43 -6.61
N GLY A 57 12.24 -0.24 -6.64
CA GLY A 57 11.84 0.87 -5.76
C GLY A 57 10.35 1.24 -5.87
N GLY A 58 9.78 1.19 -7.09
CA GLY A 58 8.35 1.38 -7.30
C GLY A 58 7.49 0.28 -6.64
N GLU A 59 7.89 -0.98 -6.74
CA GLU A 59 7.21 -2.09 -6.04
C GLU A 59 7.33 -1.97 -4.52
N GLN A 60 8.47 -1.49 -3.99
CA GLN A 60 8.64 -1.22 -2.56
C GLN A 60 7.72 -0.10 -2.07
N GLN A 61 7.53 0.96 -2.87
CA GLN A 61 6.58 2.02 -2.56
C GLN A 61 5.12 1.55 -2.65
N MET A 62 4.75 0.78 -3.68
CA MET A 62 3.42 0.14 -3.74
C MET A 62 3.18 -0.72 -2.49
N CYS A 63 4.19 -1.48 -2.04
CA CYS A 63 4.13 -2.29 -0.83
C CYS A 63 3.92 -1.43 0.43
N ALA A 64 4.59 -0.28 0.52
CA ALA A 64 4.40 0.69 1.61
C ALA A 64 2.96 1.22 1.67
N ILE A 65 2.42 1.61 0.52
CA ILE A 65 1.04 2.13 0.40
C ILE A 65 0.05 1.00 0.71
N GLY A 66 0.23 -0.19 0.13
CA GLY A 66 -0.60 -1.35 0.40
C GLY A 66 -0.63 -1.69 1.90
N ARG A 67 0.52 -1.65 2.57
CA ARG A 67 0.62 -1.83 4.04
C ARG A 67 -0.19 -0.78 4.79
N ALA A 68 -0.14 0.49 4.38
CA ALA A 68 -0.97 1.53 4.98
C ALA A 68 -2.48 1.23 4.77
N LEU A 69 -2.89 0.78 3.58
CA LEU A 69 -4.28 0.44 3.28
C LEU A 69 -4.82 -0.73 4.11
N MET A 70 -3.98 -1.69 4.48
CA MET A 70 -4.35 -2.81 5.35
C MET A 70 -4.84 -2.38 6.73
N SER A 71 -4.49 -1.17 7.18
CA SER A 71 -5.02 -0.59 8.42
C SER A 71 -6.47 -0.10 8.30
N ARG A 72 -7.01 0.00 7.07
CA ARG A 72 -8.25 0.72 6.71
C ARG A 72 -8.24 2.17 7.21
N PRO A 73 -7.28 3.00 6.76
CA PRO A 73 -7.17 4.37 7.23
C PRO A 73 -8.42 5.17 6.88
N GLU A 74 -8.87 6.03 7.80
CA GLU A 74 -9.89 7.05 7.52
C GLU A 74 -9.30 8.26 6.81
N THR A 75 -7.99 8.50 6.99
CA THR A 75 -7.20 9.57 6.38
C THR A 75 -5.83 9.04 5.95
N VAL A 76 -5.39 9.38 4.75
CA VAL A 76 -4.03 9.09 4.26
C VAL A 76 -3.36 10.42 3.92
N LEU A 77 -2.24 10.72 4.57
CA LEU A 77 -1.37 11.83 4.20
C LEU A 77 -0.25 11.29 3.32
N LEU A 78 -0.11 11.85 2.12
CA LEU A 78 0.97 11.53 1.20
C LEU A 78 1.88 12.75 1.12
N ASP A 79 3.06 12.65 1.73
CA ASP A 79 4.10 13.66 1.57
C ASP A 79 5.01 13.23 0.41
N GLU A 80 5.11 14.07 -0.62
CA GLU A 80 5.85 13.83 -1.87
C GLU A 80 5.60 12.46 -2.58
N PRO A 81 4.34 12.10 -2.91
CA PRO A 81 4.01 10.79 -3.51
C PRO A 81 4.61 10.56 -4.90
N SER A 82 5.09 11.60 -5.58
CA SER A 82 5.68 11.52 -6.92
C SER A 82 7.20 11.32 -6.91
N MET A 83 7.88 11.55 -5.78
CA MET A 83 9.33 11.49 -5.73
C MET A 83 9.81 10.04 -5.87
N GLY A 84 10.49 9.75 -6.97
CA GLY A 84 11.02 8.41 -7.28
C GLY A 84 10.05 7.45 -7.95
N LEU A 85 8.82 7.87 -8.29
CA LEU A 85 7.87 7.06 -9.04
C LEU A 85 7.79 7.42 -10.52
N ALA A 86 7.53 6.42 -11.34
CA ALA A 86 7.12 6.63 -12.72
C ALA A 86 5.78 7.42 -12.73
N PRO A 87 5.60 8.42 -13.60
CA PRO A 87 4.39 9.24 -13.65
C PRO A 87 3.07 8.46 -13.72
N GLN A 88 3.07 7.33 -14.46
CA GLN A 88 1.90 6.44 -14.55
C GLN A 88 1.51 5.86 -13.19
N LEU A 89 2.49 5.50 -12.35
CA LEU A 89 2.23 4.92 -11.05
C LEU A 89 1.67 5.95 -10.07
N VAL A 90 2.08 7.21 -10.21
CA VAL A 90 1.52 8.33 -9.45
C VAL A 90 0.04 8.50 -9.77
N GLU A 91 -0.32 8.54 -11.06
CA GLU A 91 -1.73 8.62 -11.49
C GLU A 91 -2.57 7.43 -11.00
N GLU A 92 -2.01 6.23 -11.06
CA GLU A 92 -2.67 5.01 -10.58
C GLU A 92 -2.92 5.05 -9.07
N ILE A 93 -1.92 5.46 -8.28
CA ILE A 93 -2.04 5.66 -6.82
C ILE A 93 -3.11 6.72 -6.51
N PHE A 94 -3.08 7.89 -7.18
CA PHE A 94 -4.10 8.92 -6.98
C PHE A 94 -5.50 8.43 -7.37
N GLY A 95 -5.62 7.60 -8.41
CA GLY A 95 -6.87 6.95 -8.81
C GLY A 95 -7.41 6.01 -7.72
N ILE A 96 -6.56 5.15 -7.19
CA ILE A 96 -6.88 4.22 -6.09
C ILE A 96 -7.32 4.99 -4.84
N VAL A 97 -6.57 6.02 -4.48
CA VAL A 97 -6.84 6.88 -3.33
C VAL A 97 -8.17 7.62 -3.48
N LYS A 98 -8.46 8.19 -4.67
CA LYS A 98 -9.77 8.80 -4.97
C LYS A 98 -10.92 7.79 -4.90
N ALA A 99 -10.72 6.57 -5.40
CA ALA A 99 -11.73 5.51 -5.33
C ALA A 99 -12.02 5.08 -3.89
N LEU A 100 -10.98 4.95 -3.06
CA LEU A 100 -11.10 4.69 -1.63
C LEU A 100 -11.84 5.81 -0.91
N ASN A 101 -11.50 7.06 -1.23
CA ASN A 101 -12.11 8.24 -0.67
C ASN A 101 -13.62 8.32 -0.97
N LYS A 102 -14.03 8.07 -2.22
CA LYS A 102 -15.44 8.07 -2.62
C LYS A 102 -16.27 7.00 -1.89
N LYS A 103 -15.63 5.91 -1.46
CA LYS A 103 -16.25 4.85 -0.64
C LYS A 103 -16.24 5.14 0.86
N ARG A 104 -15.37 6.02 1.38
CA ARG A 104 -15.09 6.15 2.82
C ARG A 104 -15.02 7.57 3.41
N ARG A 105 -15.19 8.64 2.62
CA ARG A 105 -15.20 10.06 3.06
C ARG A 105 -13.89 10.46 3.77
N CYS A 106 -12.79 10.42 3.02
CA CYS A 106 -11.42 10.70 3.46
C CYS A 106 -10.93 12.05 2.90
N LEU A 107 -10.84 13.12 3.69
CA LEU A 107 -10.47 14.45 3.15
C LEU A 107 -8.96 14.56 2.82
N PHE A 108 -8.62 15.14 1.67
CA PHE A 108 -7.23 15.49 1.28
C PHE A 108 -7.08 17.02 1.25
N PRO A 109 -6.15 17.62 2.03
CA PRO A 109 -5.57 18.89 1.66
C PRO A 109 -4.39 18.62 0.73
N ALA A 110 -4.53 18.99 -0.55
CA ALA A 110 -3.38 19.18 -1.44
C ALA A 110 -2.83 20.58 -1.15
N GLY A 111 -1.58 20.65 -0.69
CA GLY A 111 -0.77 21.87 -0.72
C GLY A 111 0.02 21.92 -2.02
#